data_AF-A0A0T5Z6F9-F1
#
_entry.id   AF-A0A0T5Z6F9-F1
#
_cell.length_a   1.000
_cell.length_b   1.000
_cell.length_c   1.000
_cell.angle_alpha   90.00
_cell.angle_beta   90.00
_cell.angle_gamma   90.00
#
_symmetry.space_group_name_H-M   'P 1'
#
loop_
_entity.id
_entity.type
_entity.pdbx_description
1 polymer ?
#
loop_
_entity_poly.entity_id
_entity_poly.type
_entity_poly.pdbx_seq_one_letter_code
_entity_poly.pdbx_strand_id
1 'polypeptide(L)'
;MVDRALEIMELDPGIARAIKSCTSVLQVTFPVQLRERVEVFTGWRAVHSIHRLPAKGGIRFSESVDQPEIEALAALMTYKCSIVDVPFGGSKGGLC
;
A
#
# COMPACT_ATOMS: atom_id res chain seq x y z
N MET A 1 3.90 11.47 -10.34
CA MET A 1 5.29 11.46 -9.81
C MET A 1 6.06 10.28 -10.37
N VAL A 2 5.59 9.04 -10.19
CA VAL A 2 6.27 7.85 -10.72
C VAL A 2 6.41 7.87 -12.25
N ASP A 3 5.40 8.35 -12.98
CA ASP A 3 5.42 8.38 -14.46
C ASP A 3 6.63 9.16 -15.01
N ARG A 4 6.87 10.36 -14.46
CA ARG A 4 8.04 11.18 -14.82
C ARG A 4 9.36 10.45 -14.58
N ALA A 5 9.47 9.69 -13.49
CA ALA A 5 10.69 8.94 -13.21
C ALA A 5 10.87 7.77 -14.19
N LEU A 6 9.80 7.04 -14.51
CA LEU A 6 9.81 5.93 -15.45
C LEU A 6 10.16 6.39 -16.87
N GLU A 7 9.69 7.57 -17.30
CA GLU A 7 10.04 8.20 -18.58
C GLU A 7 11.54 8.53 -18.64
N ILE A 8 12.09 9.13 -17.58
CA ILE A 8 13.53 9.47 -17.53
C ILE A 8 14.40 8.20 -17.52
N MET A 9 13.93 7.13 -16.91
CA MET A 9 14.65 5.85 -16.84
C MET A 9 14.53 5.00 -18.12
N GLU A 10 13.72 5.44 -19.09
CA GLU A 10 13.47 4.72 -20.36
C GLU A 10 13.09 3.24 -20.15
N LEU A 11 12.28 2.97 -19.12
CA LEU A 11 11.91 1.59 -18.77
C LEU A 11 10.93 0.99 -19.77
N ASP A 12 11.05 -0.33 -19.96
CA ASP A 12 10.06 -1.11 -20.70
C ASP A 12 8.64 -0.84 -20.17
N PRO A 13 7.64 -0.58 -21.04
CA PRO A 13 6.28 -0.28 -20.61
C PRO A 13 5.62 -1.38 -19.75
N GLY A 14 6.00 -2.64 -19.94
CA GLY A 14 5.57 -3.75 -19.10
C GLY A 14 6.13 -3.66 -17.68
N ILE A 15 7.43 -3.38 -17.56
CA ILE A 15 8.10 -3.14 -16.28
C ILE A 15 7.52 -1.90 -15.59
N ALA A 16 7.32 -0.81 -16.32
CA ALA A 16 6.70 0.41 -15.82
C ALA A 16 5.31 0.14 -15.22
N ARG A 17 4.47 -0.64 -15.91
CA ARG A 17 3.17 -1.07 -15.38
C ARG A 17 3.32 -1.92 -14.11
N ALA A 18 4.24 -2.88 -14.11
CA ALA A 18 4.48 -3.73 -12.94
C ALA A 18 4.94 -2.93 -11.71
N ILE A 19 5.80 -1.92 -11.89
CA ILE A 19 6.27 -1.03 -10.81
C ILE A 19 5.15 -0.13 -10.27
N LYS A 20 4.15 0.20 -11.09
CA LYS A 20 2.99 1.03 -10.68
C LYS A 20 1.90 0.23 -9.96
N SER A 21 1.85 -1.09 -10.17
CA SER A 21 0.81 -1.95 -9.61
C SER A 21 1.18 -2.46 -8.23
N CYS A 22 0.20 -2.54 -7.33
CA CYS A 22 0.38 -3.29 -6.09
C CYS A 22 0.42 -4.80 -6.36
N THR A 23 1.36 -5.51 -5.71
CA THR A 23 1.45 -6.98 -5.78
C THR A 23 0.18 -7.65 -5.26
N SER A 24 -0.40 -7.14 -4.18
CA SER A 24 -1.65 -7.66 -3.62
C SER A 24 -2.37 -6.61 -2.78
N VAL A 25 -3.69 -6.63 -2.81
CA VAL A 25 -4.54 -5.81 -1.95
C VAL A 25 -5.56 -6.72 -1.28
N LEU A 26 -5.55 -6.75 0.04
CA LEU A 26 -6.51 -7.49 0.84
C LEU A 26 -7.50 -6.50 1.44
N GLN A 27 -8.77 -6.59 1.04
CA GLN A 27 -9.88 -5.94 1.75
C GLN A 27 -10.48 -6.92 2.75
N VAL A 28 -10.69 -6.45 3.97
CA VAL A 28 -11.36 -7.19 5.03
C VAL A 28 -12.55 -6.39 5.55
N THR A 29 -13.64 -7.07 5.85
CA THR A 29 -14.80 -6.49 6.51
C THR A 29 -15.13 -7.38 7.70
N PHE A 30 -15.18 -6.81 8.90
CA PHE A 30 -15.34 -7.59 10.13
C PHE A 30 -16.16 -6.82 11.18
N PRO A 31 -17.01 -7.53 11.95
CA PRO A 31 -17.75 -6.93 13.04
C PRO A 31 -16.87 -6.73 14.27
N VAL A 32 -17.12 -5.66 15.01
CA VAL A 32 -16.48 -5.38 16.31
C VAL A 32 -17.58 -5.02 17.32
N GLN A 33 -17.57 -5.69 18.47
CA GLN A 33 -18.42 -5.33 19.60
C GLN A 33 -17.84 -4.08 20.27
N LEU A 34 -18.56 -2.95 20.18
CA LEU A 34 -18.26 -1.70 20.87
C LEU A 34 -19.30 -1.46 21.97
N ARG A 35 -18.95 -1.83 23.20
CA ARG A 35 -19.85 -1.77 24.37
C ARG A 35 -21.12 -2.60 24.11
N GLU A 36 -22.26 -1.95 23.89
CA GLU A 36 -23.58 -2.58 23.70
C GLU A 36 -23.98 -2.68 22.22
N ARG A 37 -23.17 -2.17 21.28
CA ARG A 37 -23.44 -2.22 19.84
C ARG A 37 -22.39 -3.01 19.06
N VAL A 38 -22.82 -3.65 17.98
CA VAL A 38 -21.93 -4.24 16.97
C VAL A 38 -21.80 -3.24 15.83
N GLU A 39 -20.57 -2.90 15.48
CA GLU A 39 -20.24 -2.04 14.33
C GLU A 39 -19.43 -2.87 13.33
N VAL A 40 -19.66 -2.66 12.04
CA VAL A 40 -18.92 -3.35 10.97
C VAL A 40 -17.90 -2.39 10.40
N PHE A 41 -16.62 -2.77 10.47
CA PHE A 41 -15.52 -1.99 9.93
C PHE A 41 -15.03 -2.58 8.62
N THR A 42 -14.51 -1.72 7.75
CA THR A 42 -13.81 -2.14 6.52
C THR A 42 -12.37 -1.67 6.58
N GLY A 43 -11.45 -2.60 6.32
CA GLY A 43 -10.03 -2.34 6.30
C GLY A 43 -9.35 -2.87 5.05
N TRP A 44 -8.18 -2.31 4.77
CA TRP A 44 -7.34 -2.69 3.64
C TRP A 44 -5.92 -2.97 4.09
N ARG A 45 -5.27 -3.91 3.41
CA ARG A 45 -3.82 -4.12 3.46
C ARG A 45 -3.30 -4.24 2.04
N ALA A 46 -2.62 -3.20 1.56
CA ALA A 46 -1.93 -3.20 0.29
C ALA A 46 -0.45 -3.58 0.51
N VAL A 47 0.03 -4.52 -0.30
CA VAL A 47 1.46 -4.81 -0.46
C VAL A 47 1.82 -4.38 -1.86
N HIS A 48 2.61 -3.31 -1.96
CA HIS A 48 3.00 -2.78 -3.25
C HIS A 48 4.09 -3.63 -3.88
N SER A 49 5.17 -3.90 -3.15
CA SER A 49 6.30 -4.67 -3.65
C SER A 49 6.98 -5.50 -2.57
N ILE A 50 7.40 -6.70 -2.95
CA ILE A 50 8.17 -7.66 -2.16
C ILE A 50 9.58 -7.90 -2.73
N HIS A 51 10.06 -7.02 -3.61
CA HIS A 51 11.42 -7.10 -4.19
C HIS A 51 12.52 -7.18 -3.12
N ARG A 52 12.27 -6.59 -1.95
CA ARG A 52 12.99 -6.80 -0.70
C ARG A 52 11.97 -7.22 0.36
N LEU A 53 12.34 -8.17 1.20
CA LEU A 53 11.49 -8.65 2.27
C LEU A 53 12.08 -8.29 3.64
N PRO A 54 11.23 -7.97 4.63
CA PRO A 54 9.75 -7.95 4.58
C PRO A 54 9.15 -6.68 3.94
N ALA A 55 7.86 -6.71 3.58
CA ALA A 55 7.15 -5.51 3.13
C ALA A 55 6.77 -4.60 4.32
N LYS A 56 7.26 -3.36 4.33
CA LYS A 56 7.11 -2.45 5.48
C LYS A 56 6.06 -1.36 5.24
N GLY A 57 5.17 -1.19 6.22
CA GLY A 57 4.04 -0.28 6.11
C GLY A 57 3.23 -0.14 7.38
N GLY A 58 2.96 1.11 7.79
CA GLY A 58 2.07 1.40 8.93
C GLY A 58 0.59 1.15 8.63
N ILE A 59 -0.25 1.28 9.65
CA ILE A 59 -1.71 1.20 9.56
C ILE A 59 -2.29 2.56 9.92
N ARG A 60 -3.27 3.05 9.15
CA ARG A 60 -3.98 4.31 9.42
C ARG A 60 -5.41 4.00 9.86
N PHE A 61 -5.86 4.65 10.93
CA PHE A 61 -7.27 4.69 11.33
C PHE A 61 -7.82 6.07 11.01
N SER A 62 -8.81 6.15 10.14
CA SER A 62 -9.49 7.38 9.79
C SER A 62 -10.76 7.07 9.00
N GLU A 63 -11.83 7.81 9.27
CA GLU A 63 -13.13 7.68 8.60
C GLU A 63 -13.06 7.99 7.08
N SER A 64 -11.97 8.58 6.60
CA SER A 64 -11.76 8.91 5.19
C SER A 64 -10.84 7.94 4.46
N VAL A 65 -10.43 6.82 5.08
CA VAL A 65 -9.58 5.84 4.41
C VAL A 65 -10.36 5.10 3.32
N ASP A 66 -9.75 4.98 2.14
CA ASP A 66 -10.23 4.14 1.05
C ASP A 66 -9.10 3.28 0.45
N GLN A 67 -9.46 2.34 -0.43
CA GLN A 67 -8.50 1.47 -1.09
C GLN A 67 -7.45 2.23 -1.93
N PRO A 68 -7.82 3.17 -2.83
CA PRO A 68 -6.85 3.91 -3.63
C PRO A 68 -5.81 4.66 -2.79
N GLU A 69 -6.21 5.25 -1.67
CA GLU A 69 -5.28 5.90 -0.73
C GLU A 69 -4.27 4.89 -0.16
N ILE A 70 -4.74 3.72 0.30
CA ILE A 70 -3.86 2.70 0.89
C ILE A 70 -2.88 2.14 -0.14
N GLU A 71 -3.30 1.92 -1.38
CA GLU A 71 -2.41 1.51 -2.47
C GLU A 71 -1.36 2.58 -2.78
N ALA A 72 -1.77 3.84 -2.92
CA ALA A 72 -0.85 4.95 -3.19
C ALA A 72 0.20 5.10 -2.06
N LEU A 73 -0.22 4.98 -0.81
CA LEU A 73 0.69 5.02 0.34
C LEU A 73 1.62 3.80 0.40
N ALA A 74 1.18 2.62 -0.03
CA ALA A 74 2.02 1.43 -0.11
C ALA A 74 3.11 1.57 -1.19
N ALA A 75 2.79 2.20 -2.33
CA ALA A 75 3.75 2.54 -3.37
C ALA A 75 4.83 3.51 -2.83
N LEU A 76 4.41 4.57 -2.15
CA LEU A 76 5.33 5.51 -1.50
C LEU A 76 6.24 4.83 -0.47
N MET A 77 5.75 3.83 0.27
CA MET A 77 6.60 3.06 1.18
C MET A 77 7.67 2.24 0.46
N THR A 78 7.37 1.71 -0.73
CA THR A 78 8.38 1.02 -1.56
C THR A 78 9.47 2.00 -1.94
N TYR A 79 9.11 3.13 -2.56
CA TYR A 79 10.09 4.12 -3.01
C TYR A 79 10.90 4.69 -1.84
N LYS A 80 10.24 4.98 -0.71
CA LYS A 80 10.90 5.45 0.50
C LYS A 80 11.96 4.46 0.98
N CYS A 81 11.63 3.18 1.07
CA CYS A 81 12.55 2.14 1.52
C CYS A 81 13.72 1.94 0.55
N SER A 82 13.45 2.00 -0.76
CA SER A 82 14.49 1.90 -1.79
C SER A 82 15.45 3.10 -1.76
N ILE A 83 14.95 4.33 -1.59
CA ILE A 83 15.77 5.55 -1.58
C ILE A 83 16.71 5.60 -0.36
N VAL A 84 16.25 5.16 0.82
CA VAL A 84 17.07 5.14 2.04
C VAL A 84 17.85 3.83 2.22
N ASP A 85 17.88 2.99 1.19
CA ASP A 85 18.57 1.70 1.10
C ASP A 85 18.39 0.78 2.32
N VAL A 86 17.14 0.61 2.75
CA VAL A 86 16.78 -0.38 3.80
C VAL A 86 16.26 -1.68 3.16
N PRO A 87 16.40 -2.83 3.85
CA PRO A 87 16.03 -4.13 3.31
C PRO A 87 14.51 -4.38 3.42
N PHE A 88 13.69 -3.46 2.91
CA PHE A 88 12.24 -3.56 2.96
C PHE A 88 11.57 -3.27 1.63
N GLY A 89 10.52 -4.02 1.35
CA GLY A 89 9.51 -3.69 0.37
C GLY A 89 8.53 -2.65 0.92
N GLY A 90 7.47 -2.35 0.18
CA GLY A 90 6.44 -1.39 0.62
C GLY A 90 5.10 -2.04 0.86
N SER A 91 4.47 -1.67 1.97
CA SER A 91 3.07 -1.97 2.25
C SER A 91 2.38 -0.80 2.94
N LYS A 92 1.07 -0.87 3.08
CA LYS A 92 0.29 0.02 3.94
C LYS A 92 -1.00 -0.68 4.34
N GLY A 93 -1.52 -0.33 5.52
CA GLY A 93 -2.87 -0.71 5.92
C GLY A 93 -3.72 0.49 6.29
N GLY A 94 -5.03 0.26 6.30
CA GLY A 94 -6.03 1.26 6.59
C GLY A 94 -7.27 0.64 7.22
N LEU A 95 -7.95 1.38 8.09
CA LEU A 95 -9.26 1.03 8.64
C LEU A 95 -10.13 2.29 8.61
N CYS A 96 -11.31 2.15 8.03
CA CYS A 96 -12.42 3.09 8.10
C CYS A 96 -13.39 2.60 9.16
#